data_AF-A0A3B9NQ75-F1
#
_entry.id   AF-A0A3B9NQ75-F1
#
_cell.length_a   1.000
_cell.length_b   1.000
_cell.length_c   1.000
_cell.angle_alpha   90.00
_cell.angle_beta   90.00
_cell.angle_gamma   90.00
#
_symmetry.space_group_name_H-M   'P 1'
#
loop_
_entity.id
_entity.type
_entity.pdbx_description
1 polymer ?
#
loop_
_entity_poly.entity_id
_entity_poly.type
_entity_poly.pdbx_seq_one_letter_code
_entity_poly.pdbx_strand_id
1 'polypeptide(L)'
;MTSTALTPPLEVSPRDYHTRLTLDRADIFSPQSYLSKSRLWELQNNSLYRWRYAPAEFTGSDAADWGSIIDCLITTPDELEDIIAVNTEFENFRTKAAREWKADAKESGKIVCSTDELEAANRAAHKIIDNPIAGPLLEESKKQVVLLNTIKGIQFKALVDIAPGGSTLVDLKTTNDLTPDGIARTIAKFGYHVQAALYLKLWNLCHPDQPKDRFLFIWQQSGSPYEVAVSELPTGDLHAGEDWILHQINRLTRAAKSKKWPNIFDDKIALIGRPAWAGIQDEETFDGLATAPAA
;
A
#
# COMPACT_ATOMS: atom_id res chain seq x y z
N MET A 1 3.17 -44.00 11.62
CA MET A 1 3.04 -42.58 12.00
C MET A 1 4.23 -41.85 11.39
N THR A 2 4.07 -41.32 10.19
CA THR A 2 5.11 -40.56 9.50
C THR A 2 5.23 -39.19 10.15
N SER A 3 6.35 -38.98 10.82
CA SER A 3 6.80 -37.68 11.33
C SER A 3 6.86 -36.71 10.15
N THR A 4 5.93 -35.75 10.12
CA THR A 4 6.01 -34.57 9.26
C THR A 4 7.19 -33.76 9.79
N ALA A 5 8.33 -33.86 9.11
CA ALA A 5 9.44 -32.95 9.32
C ALA A 5 8.89 -31.52 9.11
N LEU A 6 8.90 -30.71 10.18
CA LEU A 6 8.56 -29.30 10.11
C LEU A 6 9.58 -28.66 9.17
N THR A 7 9.12 -28.23 8.00
CA THR A 7 9.93 -27.38 7.11
C THR A 7 10.38 -26.16 7.94
N PRO A 8 11.68 -25.81 7.93
CA PRO A 8 12.14 -24.64 8.66
C PRO A 8 11.36 -23.39 8.21
N PRO A 9 11.13 -22.41 9.10
CA PRO A 9 10.45 -21.17 8.73
C PRO A 9 11.18 -20.52 7.55
N LEU A 10 10.42 -20.06 6.56
CA LEU A 10 11.00 -19.30 5.45
C LEU A 10 11.52 -17.96 5.99
N GLU A 11 12.84 -17.83 6.13
CA GLU A 11 13.47 -16.54 6.43
C GLU A 11 13.64 -15.74 5.13
N VAL A 12 13.01 -14.56 5.09
CA VAL A 12 13.11 -13.60 3.99
C VAL A 12 13.56 -12.27 4.58
N SER A 13 14.64 -11.70 4.04
CA SER A 13 15.04 -10.35 4.41
C SER A 13 13.98 -9.35 3.94
N PRO A 14 13.83 -8.20 4.61
CA PRO A 14 12.89 -7.17 4.15
C PRO A 14 13.15 -6.72 2.72
N ARG A 15 14.43 -6.61 2.33
CA ARG A 15 14.87 -6.31 0.97
C ARG A 15 14.32 -7.26 -0.09
N ASP A 16 14.23 -8.55 0.24
CA ASP A 16 13.73 -9.57 -0.67
C ASP A 16 12.20 -9.72 -0.64
N TYR A 17 11.50 -8.95 0.19
CA TYR A 17 10.06 -9.10 0.42
C TYR A 17 9.25 -9.04 -0.87
N HIS A 18 9.55 -8.10 -1.77
CA HIS A 18 8.79 -7.93 -3.01
C HIS A 18 9.16 -8.95 -4.10
N THR A 19 10.41 -9.40 -4.15
CA THR A 19 10.93 -10.28 -5.19
C THR A 19 10.69 -11.76 -4.89
N ARG A 20 10.82 -12.18 -3.62
CA ARG A 20 10.70 -13.59 -3.21
C ARG A 20 9.30 -14.01 -2.80
N LEU A 21 8.49 -13.09 -2.26
CA LEU A 21 7.16 -13.41 -1.75
C LEU A 21 6.09 -12.93 -2.73
N THR A 22 5.89 -13.64 -3.83
CA THR A 22 4.95 -13.25 -4.88
C THR A 22 3.60 -13.93 -4.71
N LEU A 23 2.55 -13.29 -5.24
CA LEU A 23 1.21 -13.87 -5.29
C LEU A 23 1.04 -14.64 -6.60
N ASP A 24 0.81 -15.94 -6.52
CA ASP A 24 0.24 -16.69 -7.64
C ASP A 24 -1.28 -16.56 -7.61
N ARG A 25 -1.81 -15.67 -8.46
CA ARG A 25 -3.27 -15.50 -8.61
C ARG A 25 -3.93 -16.75 -9.22
N ALA A 26 -3.17 -17.65 -9.86
CA ALA A 26 -3.67 -18.89 -10.45
C ALA A 26 -3.94 -19.97 -9.43
N ASP A 27 -3.08 -20.03 -8.43
CA ASP A 27 -3.25 -20.92 -7.31
C ASP A 27 -3.01 -20.18 -5.99
N ILE A 28 -4.06 -19.52 -5.53
CA ILE A 28 -4.04 -18.80 -4.24
C ILE A 28 -3.89 -19.74 -3.02
N PHE A 29 -4.00 -21.06 -3.21
CA PHE A 29 -3.81 -22.06 -2.17
C PHE A 29 -2.40 -22.66 -2.18
N SER A 30 -1.59 -22.32 -3.20
CA SER A 30 -0.20 -22.76 -3.26
C SER A 30 0.56 -22.29 -2.01
N PRO A 31 1.37 -23.15 -1.36
CA PRO A 31 2.15 -22.77 -0.19
C PRO A 31 3.23 -21.72 -0.50
N GLN A 32 3.53 -21.47 -1.79
CA GLN A 32 4.43 -20.43 -2.28
C GLN A 32 3.70 -19.18 -2.80
N SER A 33 2.38 -19.09 -2.64
CA SER A 33 1.57 -17.97 -3.13
C SER A 33 1.19 -17.03 -1.99
N TYR A 34 1.83 -15.87 -1.90
CA TYR A 34 1.69 -14.95 -0.77
C TYR A 34 0.81 -13.75 -1.10
N LEU A 35 -0.34 -13.66 -0.44
CA LEU A 35 -1.31 -12.58 -0.59
C LEU A 35 -0.97 -11.40 0.34
N SER A 36 -0.76 -10.21 -0.22
CA SER A 36 -0.58 -8.98 0.55
C SER A 36 -1.89 -8.23 0.73
N LYS A 37 -1.92 -7.27 1.67
CA LYS A 37 -3.04 -6.32 1.78
C LYS A 37 -3.28 -5.57 0.47
N SER A 38 -2.23 -5.08 -0.20
CA SER A 38 -2.38 -4.31 -1.44
C SER A 38 -3.06 -5.14 -2.53
N ARG A 39 -2.63 -6.39 -2.71
CA ARG A 39 -3.26 -7.33 -3.64
C ARG A 39 -4.69 -7.66 -3.25
N LEU A 40 -5.00 -7.82 -1.97
CA LEU A 40 -6.38 -8.04 -1.55
C LEU A 40 -7.25 -6.79 -1.83
N TRP A 41 -6.75 -5.60 -1.50
CA TRP A 41 -7.43 -4.31 -1.64
C TRP A 41 -7.80 -3.96 -3.08
N GLU A 42 -7.05 -4.45 -4.07
CA GLU A 42 -7.40 -4.33 -5.50
C GLU A 42 -8.85 -4.80 -5.79
N LEU A 43 -9.41 -5.74 -5.02
CA LEU A 43 -10.80 -6.20 -5.17
C LEU A 43 -11.87 -5.17 -4.83
N GLN A 44 -11.50 -4.03 -4.24
CA GLN A 44 -12.43 -2.91 -4.03
C GLN A 44 -12.92 -2.36 -5.36
N ASN A 45 -12.02 -2.22 -6.34
CA ASN A 45 -12.29 -1.56 -7.62
C ASN A 45 -12.22 -2.53 -8.82
N ASN A 46 -11.92 -3.80 -8.58
CA ASN A 46 -11.81 -4.81 -9.63
C ASN A 46 -12.79 -5.97 -9.41
N SER A 47 -13.34 -6.47 -10.51
CA SER A 47 -14.02 -7.76 -10.50
C SER A 47 -13.05 -8.90 -10.20
N LEU A 48 -13.57 -10.06 -9.82
CA LEU A 48 -12.77 -11.27 -9.64
C LEU A 48 -12.05 -11.65 -10.94
N TYR A 49 -12.70 -11.49 -12.09
CA TYR A 49 -12.09 -11.69 -13.40
C TYR A 49 -10.87 -10.77 -13.61
N ARG A 50 -11.06 -9.46 -13.46
CA ARG A 50 -9.99 -8.49 -13.69
C ARG A 50 -8.85 -8.68 -12.70
N TRP A 51 -9.16 -8.89 -11.42
CA TRP A 51 -8.15 -9.18 -10.41
C TRP A 51 -7.30 -10.40 -10.77
N ARG A 52 -7.95 -11.48 -11.24
CA ARG A 52 -7.30 -12.76 -11.56
C ARG A 52 -6.39 -12.69 -12.79
N TYR A 53 -6.83 -12.00 -13.85
CA TYR A 53 -6.21 -12.09 -15.17
C TYR A 53 -5.51 -10.81 -15.65
N ALA A 54 -5.77 -9.66 -15.03
CA ALA A 54 -5.04 -8.45 -15.39
C ALA A 54 -3.56 -8.62 -15.06
N PRO A 55 -2.64 -8.16 -15.94
CA PRO A 55 -1.23 -8.17 -15.64
C PRO A 55 -0.97 -7.38 -14.34
N ALA A 56 -0.01 -7.85 -13.56
CA ALA A 56 0.45 -7.13 -12.40
C ALA A 56 1.35 -5.98 -12.85
N GLU A 57 0.75 -4.85 -13.24
CA GLU A 57 1.49 -3.63 -13.54
C GLU A 57 1.70 -2.85 -12.24
N PHE A 58 2.96 -2.67 -11.83
CA PHE A 58 3.32 -1.71 -10.79
C PHE A 58 3.59 -0.37 -11.47
N THR A 59 2.63 0.55 -11.39
CA THR A 59 2.85 1.94 -11.76
C THR A 59 3.37 2.67 -10.53
N GLY A 60 4.69 2.84 -10.44
CA GLY A 60 5.29 3.77 -9.49
C GLY A 60 4.74 5.18 -9.70
N SER A 61 4.87 6.04 -8.68
CA SER A 61 4.48 7.45 -8.75
C SER A 61 5.44 8.25 -7.90
N ASP A 62 5.70 9.50 -8.26
CA ASP A 62 6.63 10.36 -7.51
C ASP A 62 6.24 10.46 -6.02
N ALA A 63 4.94 10.39 -5.70
CA ALA A 63 4.45 10.36 -4.32
C ALA A 63 4.78 9.05 -3.58
N ALA A 64 4.69 7.90 -4.27
CA ALA A 64 5.06 6.61 -3.72
C ALA A 64 6.59 6.49 -3.56
N ASP A 65 7.33 7.03 -4.52
CA ASP A 65 8.79 7.11 -4.50
C ASP A 65 9.26 7.98 -3.32
N TRP A 66 8.67 9.17 -3.12
CA TRP A 66 8.90 10.00 -1.94
C TRP A 66 8.64 9.24 -0.64
N GLY A 67 7.48 8.58 -0.51
CA GLY A 67 7.17 7.77 0.66
C GLY A 67 8.19 6.66 0.94
N SER A 68 8.69 6.02 -0.12
CA SER A 68 9.68 4.94 -0.01
C SER A 68 11.06 5.45 0.44
N ILE A 69 11.48 6.63 -0.04
CA ILE A 69 12.72 7.26 0.43
C ILE A 69 12.61 7.61 1.92
N ILE A 70 11.49 8.21 2.33
CA ILE A 70 11.26 8.57 3.74
C ILE A 70 11.22 7.33 4.64
N ASP A 71 10.53 6.27 4.23
CA ASP A 71 10.50 5.00 4.95
C ASP A 71 11.91 4.40 5.10
N CYS A 72 12.69 4.36 4.02
CA CYS A 72 14.06 3.89 4.04
C CYS A 72 14.94 4.69 5.02
N LEU A 73 14.89 6.03 4.96
CA LEU A 73 15.63 6.90 5.87
C LEU A 73 15.30 6.66 7.35
N ILE A 74 14.04 6.29 7.66
CA ILE A 74 13.58 6.08 9.03
C ILE A 74 13.82 4.65 9.53
N THR A 75 13.75 3.66 8.65
CA THR A 75 13.68 2.25 9.04
C THR A 75 14.93 1.46 8.68
N THR A 76 15.58 1.78 7.56
CA THR A 76 16.76 1.09 7.03
C THR A 76 17.72 2.07 6.33
N PRO A 77 18.23 3.10 7.04
CA PRO A 77 19.05 4.15 6.41
C PRO A 77 20.33 3.61 5.75
N ASP A 78 20.87 2.50 6.27
CA ASP A 78 22.06 1.84 5.70
C ASP A 78 21.79 1.19 4.33
N GLU A 79 20.52 1.01 3.95
CA GLU A 79 20.11 0.46 2.65
C GLU A 79 19.82 1.56 1.60
N LEU A 80 19.97 2.85 1.95
CA LEU A 80 19.53 3.95 1.10
C LEU A 80 20.17 3.93 -0.29
N GLU A 81 21.47 3.64 -0.38
CA GLU A 81 22.20 3.56 -1.65
C GLU A 81 21.69 2.44 -2.57
N ASP A 82 21.06 1.40 -2.02
CA ASP A 82 20.43 0.33 -2.78
C ASP A 82 19.04 0.72 -3.30
N ILE A 83 18.37 1.66 -2.63
CA ILE A 83 17.01 2.11 -2.95
C ILE A 83 17.01 3.29 -3.91
N ILE A 84 18.00 4.19 -3.86
CA ILE A 84 18.01 5.42 -4.66
C ILE A 84 19.17 5.49 -5.66
N ALA A 85 18.94 6.21 -6.76
CA ALA A 85 19.95 6.67 -7.68
C ALA A 85 19.90 8.21 -7.73
N VAL A 86 20.92 8.86 -7.16
CA VAL A 86 20.99 10.33 -7.10
C VAL A 86 21.54 10.88 -8.42
N ASN A 87 20.75 11.69 -9.11
CA ASN A 87 21.17 12.39 -10.31
C ASN A 87 22.02 13.62 -9.94
N THR A 88 23.33 13.53 -10.17
CA THR A 88 24.28 14.64 -9.95
C THR A 88 24.79 15.27 -11.24
N GLU A 89 24.49 14.68 -12.41
CA GLU A 89 25.15 15.02 -13.67
C GLU A 89 24.24 15.69 -14.70
N PHE A 90 22.94 15.42 -14.66
CA PHE A 90 21.99 15.86 -15.68
C PHE A 90 21.03 16.94 -15.15
N GLU A 91 21.01 18.11 -15.79
CA GLU A 91 20.03 19.17 -15.48
C GLU A 91 18.59 18.72 -15.72
N ASN A 92 18.37 17.89 -16.75
CA ASN A 92 17.07 17.29 -17.06
C ASN A 92 17.21 16.01 -17.90
N PHE A 93 16.13 15.23 -17.99
CA PHE A 93 16.08 13.96 -18.71
C PHE A 93 15.69 14.09 -20.20
N ARG A 94 16.08 15.19 -20.88
CA ARG A 94 15.76 15.40 -22.30
C ARG A 94 16.80 14.79 -23.24
N THR A 95 18.06 14.71 -22.82
CA THR A 95 19.14 14.14 -23.63
C THR A 95 19.03 12.61 -23.65
N LYS A 96 19.61 11.98 -24.68
CA LYS A 96 19.65 10.51 -24.79
C LYS A 96 20.36 9.88 -23.59
N ALA A 97 21.54 10.37 -23.24
CA ALA A 97 22.34 9.89 -22.11
C ALA A 97 21.57 9.97 -20.77
N ALA A 98 20.88 11.08 -20.50
CA ALA A 98 20.09 11.22 -19.27
C ALA A 98 18.92 10.24 -19.20
N ARG A 99 18.27 9.96 -20.34
CA ARG A 99 17.18 8.98 -20.42
C ARG A 99 17.67 7.55 -20.23
N GLU A 100 18.81 7.22 -20.81
CA GLU A 100 19.46 5.92 -20.65
C GLU A 100 19.84 5.70 -19.18
N TRP A 101 20.55 6.65 -18.56
CA TRP A 101 20.88 6.59 -17.13
C TRP A 101 19.63 6.42 -16.24
N LYS A 102 18.56 7.18 -16.51
CA LYS A 102 17.29 7.05 -15.76
C LYS A 102 16.62 5.69 -15.99
N ALA A 103 16.70 5.14 -17.19
CA ALA A 103 16.16 3.83 -17.51
C ALA A 103 16.94 2.72 -16.79
N ASP A 104 18.27 2.77 -16.82
CA ASP A 104 19.16 1.80 -16.16
C ASP A 104 18.94 1.79 -14.64
N ALA A 105 18.80 2.97 -14.02
CA ALA A 105 18.46 3.10 -12.61
C ALA A 105 17.12 2.44 -12.28
N LYS A 106 16.10 2.69 -13.11
CA LYS A 106 14.76 2.09 -12.94
C LYS A 106 14.76 0.57 -13.17
N GLU A 107 15.51 0.08 -14.16
CA GLU A 107 15.67 -1.35 -14.43
C GLU A 107 16.38 -2.05 -13.27
N SER A 108 17.30 -1.36 -12.61
CA SER A 108 17.95 -1.80 -11.37
C SER A 108 17.04 -1.70 -10.13
N GLY A 109 15.78 -1.27 -10.29
CA GLY A 109 14.81 -1.15 -9.20
C GLY A 109 15.00 0.08 -8.30
N LYS A 110 15.85 1.05 -8.71
CA LYS A 110 16.14 2.24 -7.91
C LYS A 110 15.18 3.39 -8.21
N ILE A 111 14.90 4.17 -7.17
CA ILE A 111 14.19 5.43 -7.25
C ILE A 111 15.17 6.51 -7.69
N VAL A 112 14.85 7.18 -8.80
CA VAL A 112 15.68 8.29 -9.31
C VAL A 112 15.25 9.57 -8.61
N CYS A 113 16.18 10.21 -7.90
CA CYS A 113 15.96 11.51 -7.27
C CYS A 113 17.14 12.47 -7.51
N SER A 114 16.94 13.75 -7.29
CA SER A 114 17.97 14.79 -7.28
C SER A 114 18.61 14.94 -5.90
N THR A 115 19.73 15.66 -5.84
CA THR A 115 20.37 16.03 -4.56
C THR A 115 19.41 16.84 -3.69
N ASP A 116 18.69 17.80 -4.26
CA ASP A 116 17.74 18.65 -3.53
C ASP A 116 16.56 17.85 -2.95
N GLU A 117 16.05 16.86 -3.70
CA GLU A 117 15.01 15.95 -3.22
C GLU A 117 15.52 15.06 -2.08
N LEU A 118 16.75 14.57 -2.16
CA LEU A 118 17.37 13.79 -1.08
C LEU A 118 17.59 14.65 0.17
N GLU A 119 18.06 15.89 0.03
CA GLU A 119 18.19 16.82 1.14
C GLU A 119 16.82 17.17 1.76
N ALA A 120 15.80 17.37 0.93
CA ALA A 120 14.42 17.55 1.38
C ALA A 120 13.91 16.34 2.16
N ALA A 121 14.17 15.14 1.66
CA ALA A 121 13.79 13.90 2.33
C ALA A 121 14.47 13.75 3.69
N ASN A 122 15.77 14.06 3.78
CA ASN A 122 16.51 14.09 5.05
C ASN A 122 15.91 15.10 6.05
N ARG A 123 15.57 16.32 5.60
CA ARG A 123 14.88 17.30 6.47
C ARG A 123 13.55 16.78 6.97
N ALA A 124 12.77 16.14 6.10
CA ALA A 124 11.46 15.60 6.45
C ALA A 124 11.56 14.38 7.38
N ALA A 125 12.58 13.52 7.20
CA ALA A 125 12.88 12.41 8.10
C ALA A 125 13.27 12.92 9.50
N HIS A 126 14.12 13.95 9.60
CA HIS A 126 14.44 14.58 10.89
C HIS A 126 13.20 15.12 11.60
N LYS A 127 12.21 15.66 10.87
CA LYS A 127 10.93 16.09 11.50
C LYS A 127 10.16 14.95 12.15
N ILE A 128 10.24 13.74 11.61
CA ILE A 128 9.63 12.55 12.23
C ILE A 128 10.41 12.16 13.49
N ILE A 129 11.74 12.13 13.40
CA ILE A 129 12.64 11.76 14.51
C ILE A 129 12.47 12.74 15.69
N ASP A 130 12.44 14.04 15.40
CA ASP A 130 12.33 15.11 16.41
C ASP A 130 10.90 15.28 16.96
N ASN A 131 9.90 14.61 16.36
CA ASN A 131 8.52 14.75 16.80
C ASN A 131 8.33 14.11 18.19
N PRO A 132 7.70 14.81 19.16
CA PRO A 132 7.61 14.34 20.54
C PRO A 132 6.75 13.08 20.73
N ILE A 133 5.95 12.70 19.74
CA ILE A 133 5.14 11.47 19.77
C ILE A 133 5.75 10.41 18.85
N ALA A 134 6.15 10.78 17.62
CA ALA A 134 6.66 9.81 16.65
C ALA A 134 8.08 9.34 16.99
N GLY A 135 8.98 10.23 17.42
CA GLY A 135 10.37 9.91 17.79
C GLY A 135 10.48 8.76 18.80
N PRO A 136 9.78 8.82 19.94
CA PRO A 136 9.78 7.73 20.93
C PRO A 136 9.23 6.39 20.40
N LEU A 137 8.39 6.38 19.36
CA LEU A 137 7.95 5.13 18.72
C LEU A 137 9.05 4.53 17.83
N LEU A 138 10.04 5.32 17.43
CA LEU A 138 11.17 4.85 16.64
C LEU A 138 12.26 4.22 17.51
N GLU A 139 12.45 4.74 18.71
CA GLU A 139 13.43 4.26 19.69
C GLU A 139 13.14 2.80 20.09
N GLU A 140 14.20 1.97 20.18
CA GLU A 140 14.12 0.57 20.61
C GLU A 140 13.02 -0.27 19.92
N SER A 141 12.76 0.01 18.64
CA SER A 141 11.77 -0.71 17.84
C SER A 141 12.42 -1.63 16.82
N LYS A 142 11.76 -2.75 16.51
CA LYS A 142 12.11 -3.54 15.33
C LYS A 142 11.61 -2.80 14.09
N LYS A 143 12.42 -2.77 13.04
CA LYS A 143 12.09 -2.12 11.76
C LYS A 143 11.88 -3.16 10.68
N GLN A 144 11.01 -2.86 9.71
CA GLN A 144 10.79 -3.68 8.52
C GLN A 144 10.56 -5.17 8.84
N VAL A 145 9.62 -5.47 9.73
CA VAL A 145 9.36 -6.84 10.17
C VAL A 145 8.51 -7.59 9.16
N VAL A 146 9.09 -8.62 8.53
CA VAL A 146 8.37 -9.52 7.62
C VAL A 146 7.51 -10.48 8.43
N LEU A 147 6.21 -10.52 8.12
CA LEU A 147 5.24 -11.44 8.72
C LEU A 147 4.66 -12.36 7.64
N LEU A 148 4.76 -13.67 7.87
CA LEU A 148 4.20 -14.70 7.00
C LEU A 148 3.34 -15.65 7.82
N ASN A 149 2.06 -15.73 7.50
CA ASN A 149 1.16 -16.68 8.17
C ASN A 149 -0.04 -17.03 7.30
N THR A 150 -0.79 -18.06 7.69
CA THR A 150 -1.96 -18.54 6.96
C THR A 150 -3.24 -17.99 7.59
N ILE A 151 -4.14 -17.45 6.76
CA ILE A 151 -5.51 -17.12 7.17
C ILE A 151 -6.48 -17.89 6.28
N LYS A 152 -7.27 -18.79 6.89
CA LYS A 152 -8.26 -19.65 6.19
C LYS A 152 -7.67 -20.42 4.99
N GLY A 153 -6.45 -20.93 5.14
CA GLY A 153 -5.78 -21.74 4.12
C GLY A 153 -5.11 -20.95 2.99
N ILE A 154 -5.02 -19.62 3.09
CA ILE A 154 -4.30 -18.76 2.16
C ILE A 154 -3.08 -18.17 2.88
N GLN A 155 -1.91 -18.22 2.25
CA GLN A 155 -0.70 -17.61 2.77
C GLN A 155 -0.78 -16.10 2.61
N PHE A 156 -0.54 -15.37 3.70
CA PHE A 156 -0.48 -13.92 3.71
C PHE A 156 0.94 -13.44 3.99
N LYS A 157 1.25 -12.26 3.45
CA LYS A 157 2.48 -11.51 3.72
C LYS A 157 2.15 -10.10 4.18
N ALA A 158 2.91 -9.62 5.16
CA ALA A 158 2.96 -8.22 5.56
C ALA A 158 4.40 -7.81 5.83
N LEU A 159 4.68 -6.53 5.66
CA LEU A 159 5.93 -5.89 6.04
C LEU A 159 5.53 -4.73 6.95
N VAL A 160 5.89 -4.84 8.23
CA VAL A 160 5.59 -3.84 9.25
C VAL A 160 6.76 -2.87 9.32
N ASP A 161 6.52 -1.60 9.03
CA ASP A 161 7.57 -0.58 9.02
C ASP A 161 8.25 -0.49 10.39
N ILE A 162 7.46 -0.41 11.47
CA ILE A 162 7.95 -0.16 12.83
C ILE A 162 7.12 -0.98 13.85
N ALA A 163 7.82 -1.75 14.68
CA ALA A 163 7.25 -2.52 15.78
C ALA A 163 7.96 -2.17 17.10
N PRO A 164 7.47 -1.19 17.86
CA PRO A 164 7.99 -0.84 19.18
C PRO A 164 7.76 -1.97 20.20
N GLY A 165 8.29 -1.82 21.41
CA GLY A 165 7.85 -2.61 22.56
C GLY A 165 6.34 -2.44 22.86
N GLY A 166 5.81 -3.25 23.78
CA GLY A 166 4.40 -3.14 24.22
C GLY A 166 3.39 -3.67 23.19
N SER A 167 2.22 -3.03 23.09
CA SER A 167 1.06 -3.56 22.33
C SER A 167 0.77 -2.85 20.99
N THR A 168 1.69 -2.02 20.51
CA THR A 168 1.51 -1.21 19.30
C THR A 168 2.30 -1.70 18.09
N LEU A 169 1.70 -1.61 16.89
CA LEU A 169 2.40 -1.57 15.59
C LEU A 169 2.27 -0.16 14.99
N VAL A 170 3.27 0.25 14.22
CA VAL A 170 3.34 1.59 13.65
C VAL A 170 3.69 1.51 12.16
N ASP A 171 3.04 2.36 11.38
CA ASP A 171 3.17 2.39 9.93
C ASP A 171 3.36 3.83 9.46
N LEU A 172 4.31 4.05 8.56
CA LEU A 172 4.69 5.37 8.08
C LEU A 172 3.92 5.71 6.82
N LYS A 173 3.40 6.94 6.77
CA LYS A 173 2.60 7.43 5.66
C LYS A 173 2.96 8.86 5.31
N THR A 174 3.15 9.13 4.04
CA THR A 174 3.26 10.49 3.50
C THR A 174 1.89 10.94 2.97
N THR A 175 1.56 12.21 3.13
CA THR A 175 0.28 12.78 2.67
C THR A 175 0.45 14.24 2.23
N ASN A 176 -0.34 14.68 1.26
CA ASN A 176 -0.39 16.10 0.90
C ASN A 176 -1.37 16.90 1.76
N ASP A 177 -2.34 16.22 2.37
CA ASP A 177 -3.39 16.81 3.21
C ASP A 177 -3.32 16.15 4.60
N LEU A 178 -2.72 16.87 5.55
CA LEU A 178 -2.53 16.43 6.94
C LEU A 178 -3.73 16.81 7.85
N THR A 179 -4.80 17.37 7.28
CA THR A 179 -6.00 17.66 8.07
C THR A 179 -6.69 16.36 8.50
N PRO A 180 -7.50 16.36 9.58
CA PRO A 180 -8.24 15.16 10.01
C PRO A 180 -9.10 14.54 8.90
N ASP A 181 -9.74 15.39 8.09
CA ASP A 181 -10.57 14.99 6.96
C ASP A 181 -9.73 14.46 5.78
N GLY A 182 -8.57 15.06 5.51
CA GLY A 182 -7.58 14.55 4.57
C GLY A 182 -7.06 13.15 4.92
N ILE A 183 -6.72 12.94 6.19
CA ILE A 183 -6.28 11.65 6.73
C ILE A 183 -7.41 10.63 6.65
N ALA A 184 -8.63 10.98 7.07
CA ALA A 184 -9.79 10.08 7.01
C ALA A 184 -10.09 9.62 5.57
N ARG A 185 -10.10 10.55 4.61
CA ARG A 185 -10.23 10.23 3.18
C ARG A 185 -9.13 9.29 2.70
N THR A 186 -7.90 9.53 3.13
CA THR A 186 -6.73 8.72 2.74
C THR A 186 -6.85 7.30 3.28
N ILE A 187 -7.27 7.14 4.54
CA ILE A 187 -7.57 5.83 5.16
C ILE A 187 -8.64 5.07 4.36
N ALA A 188 -9.72 5.74 3.98
CA ALA A 188 -10.81 5.13 3.22
C ALA A 188 -10.39 4.77 1.78
N LYS A 189 -9.67 5.67 1.10
CA LYS A 189 -9.20 5.51 -0.28
C LYS A 189 -8.22 4.34 -0.41
N PHE A 190 -7.25 4.26 0.50
CA PHE A 190 -6.20 3.24 0.42
C PHE A 190 -6.48 2.02 1.29
N GLY A 191 -7.58 1.99 2.06
CA GLY A 191 -7.94 0.86 2.91
C GLY A 191 -6.96 0.62 4.05
N TYR A 192 -6.51 1.67 4.73
CA TYR A 192 -5.54 1.50 5.81
C TYR A 192 -6.11 0.83 7.07
N HIS A 193 -7.43 0.88 7.27
CA HIS A 193 -8.11 0.07 8.28
C HIS A 193 -7.98 -1.44 8.01
N VAL A 194 -8.06 -1.86 6.74
CA VAL A 194 -7.78 -3.24 6.32
C VAL A 194 -6.32 -3.62 6.55
N GLN A 195 -5.39 -2.68 6.32
CA GLN A 195 -3.96 -2.91 6.58
C GLN A 195 -3.69 -3.13 8.05
N ALA A 196 -4.16 -2.22 8.91
CA ALA A 196 -4.03 -2.31 10.35
C ALA A 196 -4.58 -3.64 10.88
N ALA A 197 -5.80 -4.01 10.49
CA ALA A 197 -6.42 -5.27 10.88
C ALA A 197 -5.61 -6.50 10.43
N LEU A 198 -5.14 -6.53 9.18
CA LEU A 198 -4.32 -7.63 8.68
C LEU A 198 -2.99 -7.73 9.43
N TYR A 199 -2.31 -6.60 9.65
CA TYR A 199 -0.98 -6.57 10.24
C TYR A 199 -1.02 -7.01 11.70
N LEU A 200 -1.98 -6.50 12.49
CA LEU A 200 -2.21 -6.95 13.86
C LEU A 200 -2.51 -8.45 13.91
N LYS A 201 -3.37 -8.94 13.02
CA LYS A 201 -3.71 -10.37 12.94
C LYS A 201 -2.51 -11.24 12.62
N LEU A 202 -1.71 -10.88 11.61
CA LEU A 202 -0.51 -11.64 11.25
C LEU A 202 0.54 -11.58 12.34
N TRP A 203 0.73 -10.42 12.97
CA TRP A 203 1.66 -10.29 14.09
C TRP A 203 1.27 -11.23 15.22
N ASN A 204 0.02 -11.21 15.65
CA ASN A 204 -0.46 -12.03 16.76
C ASN A 204 -0.41 -13.53 16.46
N LEU A 205 -0.51 -13.93 15.19
CA LEU A 205 -0.30 -15.31 14.77
C LEU A 205 1.18 -15.72 14.78
N CYS A 206 2.09 -14.80 14.44
CA CYS A 206 3.54 -15.05 14.44
C CYS A 206 4.18 -14.91 15.84
N HIS A 207 3.60 -14.07 16.70
CA HIS A 207 4.13 -13.68 18.01
C HIS A 207 3.05 -13.78 19.10
N PRO A 208 2.53 -15.00 19.38
CA PRO A 208 1.44 -15.18 20.34
C PRO A 208 1.76 -14.70 21.77
N ASP A 209 3.05 -14.70 22.15
CA ASP A 209 3.50 -14.26 23.47
C ASP A 209 3.73 -12.74 23.58
N GLN A 210 3.60 -12.00 22.48
CA GLN A 210 3.78 -10.54 22.41
C GLN A 210 2.68 -9.89 21.58
N PRO A 211 1.40 -10.05 21.97
CA PRO A 211 0.29 -9.57 21.17
C PRO A 211 0.28 -8.05 21.05
N LYS A 212 -0.22 -7.60 19.90
CA LYS A 212 -0.45 -6.21 19.55
C LYS A 212 -1.94 -6.01 19.31
N ASP A 213 -2.48 -4.93 19.84
CA ASP A 213 -3.89 -4.54 19.72
C ASP A 213 -4.08 -3.09 19.27
N ARG A 214 -3.00 -2.32 19.19
CA ARG A 214 -2.99 -0.92 18.74
C ARG A 214 -2.24 -0.75 17.43
N PHE A 215 -2.78 0.09 16.56
CA PHE A 215 -2.15 0.42 15.28
C PHE A 215 -2.11 1.93 15.11
N LEU A 216 -0.89 2.49 15.09
CA LEU A 216 -0.66 3.90 14.88
C LEU A 216 -0.15 4.16 13.48
N PHE A 217 -0.59 5.29 12.92
CA PHE A 217 0.01 5.85 11.72
C PHE A 217 0.83 7.06 12.12
N ILE A 218 2.07 7.11 11.65
CA ILE A 218 2.84 8.34 11.59
C ILE A 218 2.59 8.94 10.21
N TRP A 219 2.01 10.13 10.18
CA TRP A 219 1.75 10.89 8.96
C TRP A 219 2.76 12.00 8.82
N GLN A 220 3.47 12.04 7.71
CA GLN A 220 4.32 13.15 7.31
C GLN A 220 3.67 13.90 6.15
N GLN A 221 3.56 15.22 6.26
CA GLN A 221 3.18 16.05 5.13
C GLN A 221 4.30 16.04 4.08
N SER A 222 3.98 15.76 2.82
CA SER A 222 5.00 15.63 1.74
C SER A 222 5.68 16.96 1.40
N GLY A 223 5.08 18.08 1.75
CA GLY A 223 5.60 19.43 1.50
C GLY A 223 6.16 20.09 2.75
N SER A 224 7.14 20.98 2.58
CA SER A 224 7.65 21.84 3.64
C SER A 224 6.50 22.64 4.30
N PRO A 225 6.45 22.76 5.65
CA PRO A 225 7.52 22.46 6.62
C PRO A 225 7.58 21.00 7.13
N TYR A 226 6.97 20.05 6.41
CA TYR A 226 6.95 18.61 6.70
C TYR A 226 6.35 18.29 8.06
N GLU A 227 5.14 18.83 8.31
CA GLU A 227 4.43 18.59 9.57
C GLU A 227 4.20 17.09 9.80
N VAL A 228 4.23 16.69 11.07
CA VAL A 228 4.09 15.30 11.50
C VAL A 228 2.91 15.16 12.46
N ALA A 229 2.02 14.24 12.15
CA ALA A 229 0.90 13.86 13.01
C ALA A 229 0.94 12.36 13.31
N VAL A 230 0.49 11.98 14.50
CA VAL A 230 0.31 10.56 14.87
C VAL A 230 -1.16 10.34 15.13
N SER A 231 -1.74 9.33 14.49
CA SER A 231 -3.15 8.97 14.68
C SER A 231 -3.31 7.49 14.95
N GLU A 232 -4.38 7.13 15.65
CA GLU A 232 -4.79 5.76 15.92
C GLU A 232 -6.14 5.47 15.26
N LEU A 233 -6.35 4.23 14.81
CA LEU A 233 -7.67 3.80 14.37
C LEU A 233 -8.55 3.39 15.55
N PRO A 234 -9.83 3.79 15.58
CA PRO A 234 -10.80 3.23 16.50
C PRO A 234 -10.94 1.71 16.30
N THR A 235 -11.24 0.99 17.38
CA THR A 235 -11.46 -0.47 17.36
C THR A 235 -12.55 -0.88 16.36
N GLY A 236 -13.58 -0.05 16.16
CA GLY A 236 -14.63 -0.30 15.17
C GLY A 236 -14.10 -0.40 13.73
N ASP A 237 -13.12 0.42 13.37
CA ASP A 237 -12.51 0.38 12.04
C ASP A 237 -11.58 -0.83 11.86
N LEU A 238 -10.92 -1.28 12.94
CA LEU A 238 -10.14 -2.52 12.93
C LEU A 238 -11.04 -3.73 12.68
N HIS A 239 -12.19 -3.81 13.36
CA HIS A 239 -13.18 -4.87 13.14
C HIS A 239 -13.75 -4.82 11.71
N ALA A 240 -14.09 -3.62 11.20
CA ALA A 240 -14.53 -3.46 9.82
C ALA A 240 -13.47 -3.92 8.81
N GLY A 241 -12.19 -3.65 9.10
CA GLY A 241 -11.06 -4.16 8.32
C GLY A 241 -10.98 -5.68 8.30
N GLU A 242 -11.15 -6.33 9.46
CA GLU A 242 -11.17 -7.79 9.56
C GLU A 242 -12.35 -8.41 8.81
N ASP A 243 -13.56 -7.86 8.96
CA ASP A 243 -14.75 -8.30 8.24
C ASP A 243 -14.55 -8.19 6.73
N TRP A 244 -13.95 -7.09 6.28
CA TRP A 244 -13.62 -6.89 4.87
C TRP A 244 -12.64 -7.95 4.36
N ILE A 245 -11.56 -8.23 5.11
CA ILE A 245 -10.58 -9.28 4.76
C ILE A 245 -11.28 -10.64 4.63
N LEU A 246 -12.07 -11.02 5.65
CA LEU A 246 -12.76 -12.30 5.67
C LEU A 246 -13.76 -12.43 4.53
N HIS A 247 -14.47 -11.35 4.21
CA HIS A 247 -15.37 -11.31 3.07
C HIS A 247 -14.63 -11.55 1.74
N GLN A 248 -13.50 -10.87 1.51
CA GLN A 248 -12.72 -11.04 0.29
C GLN A 248 -12.07 -12.43 0.19
N ILE A 249 -11.53 -12.96 1.29
CA ILE A 249 -11.01 -14.33 1.35
C ILE A 249 -12.09 -15.33 0.94
N ASN A 250 -13.32 -15.17 1.45
CA ASN A 250 -14.43 -16.06 1.10
C ASN A 250 -14.79 -15.95 -0.41
N ARG A 251 -14.78 -14.74 -0.99
CA ARG A 251 -15.01 -14.52 -2.43
C ARG A 251 -13.93 -15.21 -3.28
N LEU A 252 -12.65 -14.97 -2.96
CA LEU A 252 -11.51 -15.58 -3.64
C LEU A 252 -11.54 -17.11 -3.52
N THR A 253 -11.78 -17.63 -2.31
CA THR A 253 -11.87 -19.08 -2.05
C THR A 253 -12.97 -19.74 -2.87
N ARG A 254 -14.15 -19.11 -2.95
CA ARG A 254 -15.27 -19.62 -3.76
C ARG A 254 -14.94 -19.62 -5.25
N ALA A 255 -14.35 -18.53 -5.74
CA ALA A 255 -13.96 -18.39 -7.14
C ALA A 255 -12.92 -19.44 -7.53
N ALA A 256 -11.87 -19.61 -6.70
CA ALA A 256 -10.82 -20.59 -6.92
C ALA A 256 -11.36 -22.03 -6.90
N LYS A 257 -12.18 -22.41 -5.90
CA LYS A 257 -12.77 -23.75 -5.80
C LYS A 257 -13.73 -24.09 -6.95
N SER A 258 -14.55 -23.13 -7.36
CA SER A 258 -15.50 -23.32 -8.48
C SER A 258 -14.87 -23.12 -9.86
N LYS A 259 -13.63 -22.63 -9.92
CA LYS A 259 -12.94 -22.18 -11.14
C LYS A 259 -13.73 -21.11 -11.92
N LYS A 260 -14.60 -20.35 -11.24
CA LYS A 260 -15.41 -19.28 -11.81
C LYS A 260 -14.95 -17.93 -11.28
N TRP A 261 -14.49 -17.06 -12.18
CA TRP A 261 -13.98 -15.73 -11.87
C TRP A 261 -14.85 -14.69 -12.57
N PRO A 262 -16.01 -14.32 -12.02
CA PRO A 262 -16.96 -13.47 -12.72
C PRO A 262 -16.46 -12.01 -12.85
N ASN A 263 -16.88 -11.35 -13.93
CA ASN A 263 -16.79 -9.90 -14.05
C ASN A 263 -17.91 -9.23 -13.21
N ILE A 264 -18.02 -7.89 -13.24
CA ILE A 264 -19.04 -7.17 -12.44
C ILE A 264 -20.49 -7.47 -12.87
N PHE A 265 -20.70 -7.99 -14.08
CA PHE A 265 -22.01 -8.29 -14.65
C PHE A 265 -22.39 -9.77 -14.55
N ASP A 266 -21.45 -10.66 -14.21
CA ASP A 266 -21.71 -12.10 -13.94
C ASP A 266 -22.55 -12.76 -15.05
N ASP A 267 -22.13 -12.54 -16.31
CA ASP A 267 -22.77 -13.01 -17.54
C ASP A 267 -24.23 -12.53 -17.77
N LYS A 268 -24.67 -11.49 -17.06
CA LYS A 268 -26.00 -10.90 -17.20
C LYS A 268 -25.96 -9.66 -18.09
N ILE A 269 -27.02 -9.46 -18.86
CA ILE A 269 -27.28 -8.18 -19.54
C ILE A 269 -27.69 -7.18 -18.46
N ALA A 270 -26.80 -6.24 -18.15
CA ALA A 270 -27.11 -5.13 -17.27
C ALA A 270 -27.83 -4.03 -18.06
N LEU A 271 -29.04 -3.68 -17.62
CA LEU A 271 -29.72 -2.49 -18.11
C LEU A 271 -29.10 -1.27 -17.43
N ILE A 272 -28.30 -0.51 -18.17
CA ILE A 272 -27.62 0.69 -17.66
C ILE A 272 -28.17 1.89 -18.42
N GLY A 273 -28.80 2.81 -17.68
CA GLY A 273 -29.28 4.07 -18.20
C GLY A 273 -28.20 5.15 -18.19
N ARG A 274 -28.44 6.22 -18.94
CA ARG A 274 -27.64 7.44 -18.88
C ARG A 274 -27.70 8.06 -17.47
N PRO A 275 -26.58 8.55 -16.89
CA PRO A 275 -26.60 9.16 -15.57
C PRO A 275 -27.36 10.49 -15.57
N ALA A 276 -27.93 10.86 -14.42
CA ALA A 276 -28.78 12.05 -14.28
C ALA A 276 -28.07 13.36 -14.68
N TRP A 277 -26.79 13.52 -14.31
CA TRP A 277 -26.01 14.73 -14.64
C TRP A 277 -25.89 14.98 -16.15
N ALA A 278 -25.91 13.94 -16.99
CA ALA A 278 -25.86 14.12 -18.44
C ALA A 278 -27.19 14.63 -18.99
N GLY A 279 -28.32 14.29 -18.34
CA GLY A 279 -29.63 14.88 -18.69
C GLY A 279 -29.70 16.36 -18.33
N ILE A 280 -29.13 16.74 -17.18
CA ILE A 280 -29.06 18.14 -16.75
C ILE A 280 -28.22 18.98 -17.73
N GLN A 281 -27.08 18.45 -18.19
CA GLN A 281 -26.24 19.15 -19.19
C GLN A 281 -26.94 19.34 -20.54
N ASP A 282 -27.74 18.36 -20.97
CA ASP A 282 -28.55 18.50 -22.18
C ASP A 282 -29.55 19.64 -22.03
N GLU A 283 -30.29 19.69 -20.91
CA GLU A 283 -31.25 20.75 -20.59
C GLU A 283 -30.57 22.14 -20.60
N GLU A 284 -29.42 22.28 -19.93
CA GLU A 284 -28.63 23.52 -19.94
C GLU A 284 -28.17 23.92 -21.35
N THR A 285 -27.79 22.94 -22.18
CA THR A 285 -27.38 23.18 -23.57
C THR A 285 -28.56 23.63 -24.43
N PHE A 286 -29.72 23.00 -24.29
CA PHE A 286 -30.94 23.37 -25.01
C PHE A 286 -31.42 24.77 -24.62
N ASP A 287 -31.40 25.10 -23.33
CA ASP A 287 -31.77 26.42 -22.83
C ASP A 287 -30.76 27.51 -23.26
N GLY A 288 -29.48 27.16 -23.33
CA GLY A 288 -28.42 28.05 -23.85
C GLY A 288 -28.54 28.33 -25.35
N LEU A 289 -29.04 27.37 -26.14
CA LEU A 289 -29.33 27.57 -27.58
C LEU A 289 -30.62 28.35 -27.82
N ALA A 290 -31.63 28.21 -26.94
CA ALA A 290 -32.89 28.95 -27.04
C ALA A 290 -32.76 30.45 -26.71
N THR A 291 -31.67 30.86 -26.06
CA THR A 291 -31.41 32.24 -25.62
C THR A 291 -30.39 33.00 -26.47
N ALA A 292 -29.83 32.38 -27.52
CA ALA A 292 -28.94 33.07 -28.46
C ALA A 292 -29.73 34.10 -29.31
N PRO A 293 -29.29 35.39 -29.38
CA PRO A 293 -29.99 36.39 -30.18
C PRO A 293 -29.91 36.03 -31.67
N ALA A 294 -31.04 36.12 -32.36
CA ALA A 294 -31.11 35.94 -33.81
C ALA A 294 -30.20 36.97 -34.50
N ALA A 295 -29.36 36.50 -35.44
CA ALA A 295 -28.48 37.33 -36.26
C ALA A 295 -29.26 38.25 -37.21
#